data_AF-A0A850GAB1-F1
#
_entry.id   AF-A0A850GAB1-F1
#
_cell.length_a   1.000
_cell.length_b   1.000
_cell.length_c   1.000
_cell.angle_alpha   90.00
_cell.angle_beta   90.00
_cell.angle_gamma   90.00
#
_symmetry.space_group_name_H-M   'P 1'
#
loop_
_entity.id
_entity.type
_entity.pdbx_description
1 polymer ?
#
loop_
_entity_poly.entity_id
_entity_poly.type
_entity_poly.pdbx_seq_one_letter_code
_entity_poly.pdbx_strand_id
1 'polypeptide(L)'
;MNANEITVVLGDEHDEGLRRLVEDVLGKLGAESSTHVRGVGGSQDMETLEVEIDGQRLVVEAETYVGLSIHGPPELVRRVESQVKTLAASKP
;
A
#
# COMPACT_ATOMS: atom_id res chain seq x y z
N MET A 1 19.65 0.91 4.26
CA MET A 1 18.57 1.21 5.22
C MET A 1 18.40 2.72 5.21
N ASN A 2 17.40 3.25 4.50
CA ASN A 2 17.12 4.68 4.53
C ASN A 2 16.50 4.99 5.90
N ALA A 3 17.13 5.87 6.67
CA ALA A 3 16.87 6.02 8.11
C ALA A 3 15.52 6.68 8.47
N ASN A 4 14.56 6.77 7.54
CA ASN A 4 13.29 7.45 7.75
C ASN A 4 12.21 6.87 6.84
N GLU A 5 11.76 5.65 7.12
CA GLU A 5 10.58 5.04 6.51
C GLU A 5 9.45 5.03 7.55
N ILE A 6 8.21 5.19 7.10
CA ILE A 6 7.01 5.12 7.96
C ILE A 6 6.05 4.08 7.41
N THR A 7 5.19 3.57 8.28
CA THR A 7 4.07 2.70 7.91
C THR A 7 2.76 3.39 8.25
N VAL A 8 1.78 3.30 7.35
CA VAL A 8 0.42 3.78 7.56
C VAL A 8 -0.56 2.65 7.22
N VAL A 9 -1.50 2.38 8.14
CA VAL A 9 -2.63 1.49 7.89
C VAL A 9 -3.73 2.28 7.19
N LEU A 10 -4.13 1.83 6.01
CA LEU A 10 -5.14 2.48 5.17
C LEU A 10 -6.56 2.01 5.51
N GLY A 11 -6.71 0.76 5.95
CA GLY A 11 -8.01 0.17 6.29
C GLY A 11 -7.98 -1.35 6.38
N ASP A 12 -9.15 -1.97 6.25
CA ASP A 12 -9.34 -3.42 6.37
C ASP A 12 -8.68 -4.19 5.22
N GLU A 13 -8.05 -5.32 5.52
CA GLU A 13 -7.33 -6.16 4.55
C GLU A 13 -8.24 -6.84 3.52
N HIS A 14 -9.53 -7.01 3.84
CA HIS A 14 -10.52 -7.61 2.96
C HIS A 14 -11.35 -6.58 2.19
N ASP A 15 -11.10 -5.28 2.37
CA ASP A 15 -11.74 -4.24 1.57
C ASP A 15 -11.19 -4.24 0.14
N GLU A 16 -11.79 -5.06 -0.72
CA GLU A 16 -11.47 -5.13 -2.15
C GLU A 16 -11.59 -3.77 -2.86
N GLY A 17 -12.49 -2.91 -2.36
CA GLY A 17 -12.69 -1.56 -2.86
C GLY A 17 -11.52 -0.65 -2.55
N LEU A 18 -11.01 -0.71 -1.32
CA LEU A 18 -9.81 -0.01 -0.87
C LEU A 18 -8.57 -0.52 -1.62
N ARG A 19 -8.43 -1.84 -1.75
CA ARG A 19 -7.32 -2.47 -2.47
C ARG A 19 -7.24 -2.00 -3.92
N ARG A 20 -8.35 -2.07 -4.66
CA ARG A 20 -8.40 -1.60 -6.06
C ARG A 20 -8.10 -0.11 -6.17
N LEU A 21 -8.51 0.67 -5.18
CA LEU A 21 -8.26 2.11 -5.13
C LEU A 21 -6.77 2.41 -4.87
N VAL A 22 -6.11 1.65 -4.00
CA VAL A 22 -4.64 1.71 -3.83
C VAL A 22 -3.95 1.37 -5.15
N GLU A 23 -4.31 0.25 -5.80
CA GLU A 23 -3.74 -0.14 -7.10
C GLU A 23 -3.90 0.95 -8.17
N ASP A 24 -5.07 1.59 -8.25
CA ASP A 24 -5.33 2.71 -9.17
C ASP A 24 -4.49 3.95 -8.86
N VAL A 25 -4.34 4.31 -7.57
CA VAL A 25 -3.47 5.41 -7.13
C VAL A 25 -2.01 5.12 -7.51
N LEU A 26 -1.51 3.91 -7.25
CA LEU A 26 -0.16 3.52 -7.62
C LEU A 26 0.06 3.61 -9.15
N GLY A 27 -0.89 3.11 -9.94
CA GLY A 27 -0.84 3.23 -11.40
C GLY A 27 -0.82 4.68 -11.89
N LYS A 28 -1.61 5.57 -11.27
CA LYS A 28 -1.62 7.01 -11.58
C LYS A 28 -0.32 7.72 -11.18
N LEU A 29 0.36 7.21 -10.17
CA LEU A 29 1.66 7.71 -9.72
C LEU A 29 2.83 7.16 -10.54
N GLY A 30 2.57 6.31 -11.54
CA GLY A 30 3.62 5.72 -12.37
C GLY A 30 4.40 4.62 -11.66
N ALA A 31 3.77 3.92 -10.72
CA ALA A 31 4.39 2.82 -10.01
C ALA A 31 4.82 1.70 -10.96
N GLU A 32 6.08 1.30 -10.88
CA GLU A 32 6.63 0.13 -11.55
C GLU A 32 6.67 -1.03 -10.56
N SER A 33 6.00 -2.15 -10.89
CA SER A 33 5.97 -3.32 -10.01
C SER A 33 7.33 -4.00 -9.99
N SER A 34 8.01 -4.01 -8.85
CA SER A 34 9.31 -4.68 -8.70
C SER A 34 9.17 -6.13 -8.25
N THR A 35 8.29 -6.41 -7.29
CA THR A 35 8.12 -7.77 -6.73
C THR A 35 6.72 -7.96 -6.13
N HIS A 36 6.07 -9.10 -6.38
CA HIS A 36 4.87 -9.53 -5.65
C HIS A 36 5.17 -10.81 -4.90
N VAL A 37 5.06 -10.79 -3.57
CA VAL A 37 5.30 -11.94 -2.68
C VAL A 37 4.02 -12.23 -1.91
N ARG A 38 3.49 -13.44 -2.06
CA ARG A 38 2.41 -13.94 -1.21
C ARG A 38 2.98 -15.00 -0.28
N GLY A 39 2.83 -14.80 1.03
CA GLY A 39 3.31 -15.70 2.07
C GLY A 39 2.18 -16.13 3.00
N VAL A 40 2.18 -17.39 3.42
CA VAL A 40 1.24 -17.91 4.43
C VAL A 40 2.05 -18.27 5.67
N GLY A 41 1.82 -17.56 6.77
CA GLY A 41 2.46 -17.77 8.07
C GLY A 41 1.47 -18.34 9.08
N GLY A 42 1.31 -19.68 9.12
CA GLY A 42 0.34 -20.31 10.02
C GLY A 42 -1.12 -20.09 9.57
N SER A 43 -1.95 -19.46 10.39
CA SER A 43 -3.36 -19.11 10.06
C SER A 43 -3.53 -17.65 9.60
N GLN A 44 -2.43 -16.94 9.32
CA GLN A 44 -2.43 -15.58 8.80
C GLN A 44 -1.96 -15.60 7.34
N ASP A 45 -2.73 -14.93 6.49
CA ASP A 45 -2.35 -14.60 5.12
C ASP A 45 -1.65 -13.24 5.11
N MET A 46 -0.48 -13.19 4.46
CA MET A 46 0.30 -11.97 4.24
C MET A 46 0.58 -11.83 2.75
N GLU A 47 0.21 -10.70 2.18
CA GLU A 47 0.51 -10.37 0.80
C GLU A 47 1.28 -9.06 0.74
N THR A 48 2.46 -9.11 0.12
CA THR A 48 3.36 -7.97 -0.02
C THR A 48 3.54 -7.66 -1.50
N LEU A 49 3.24 -6.42 -1.87
CA LEU A 49 3.51 -5.86 -3.18
C LEU A 49 4.53 -4.74 -3.05
N GLU A 50 5.67 -4.90 -3.71
CA GLU A 50 6.72 -3.88 -3.76
C GLU A 50 6.68 -3.16 -5.10
N VAL A 51 6.60 -1.84 -5.04
CA VAL A 51 6.61 -0.97 -6.20
C VAL A 51 7.66 0.11 -6.07
N GLU A 52 8.11 0.64 -7.20
CA GLU A 52 8.96 1.80 -7.27
C GLU A 52 8.20 2.98 -7.91
N ILE A 53 8.25 4.15 -7.28
CA ILE A 53 7.66 5.39 -7.79
C ILE A 53 8.75 6.46 -7.74
N ASP A 54 9.08 7.07 -8.88
CA ASP A 54 10.13 8.09 -8.98
C ASP A 54 11.49 7.64 -8.38
N GLY A 55 11.84 6.35 -8.50
CA GLY A 55 13.05 5.78 -7.90
C GLY A 55 12.98 5.53 -6.39
N GLN A 56 11.81 5.70 -5.78
CA GLN A 56 11.56 5.46 -4.37
C GLN A 56 10.72 4.18 -4.17
N ARG A 57 11.21 3.28 -3.31
CA ARG A 57 10.50 2.06 -2.96
C ARG A 57 9.29 2.36 -2.07
N LEU A 58 8.18 1.74 -2.41
CA LEU A 58 6.99 1.65 -1.57
C LEU A 58 6.56 0.18 -1.47
N VAL A 59 6.25 -0.25 -0.26
CA VAL A 59 5.76 -1.60 0.02
C VAL A 59 4.29 -1.49 0.43
N VAL A 60 3.43 -2.31 -0.17
CA VAL A 60 2.03 -2.46 0.19
C VAL A 60 1.88 -3.83 0.84
N GLU A 61 1.32 -3.88 2.03
CA GLU A 61 1.13 -5.13 2.78
C GLU A 61 -0.34 -5.29 3.16
N ALA A 62 -0.92 -6.43 2.82
CA ALA A 62 -2.19 -6.88 3.35
C ALA A 62 -1.89 -8.04 4.32
N GLU A 63 -2.11 -7.81 5.62
CA GLU A 63 -1.92 -8.83 6.65
C GLU A 63 -3.22 -9.05 7.43
N THR A 64 -3.58 -10.32 7.61
CA THR A 64 -4.75 -10.73 8.39
C THR A 64 -4.67 -10.17 9.81
N TYR A 65 -5.71 -9.49 10.28
CA TYR A 65 -5.86 -8.79 11.56
C TYR A 65 -5.11 -7.46 11.72
N VAL A 66 -4.29 -7.06 10.74
CA VAL A 66 -3.59 -5.75 10.74
C VAL A 66 -4.24 -4.77 9.78
N GLY A 67 -4.66 -5.27 8.61
CA GLY A 67 -5.23 -4.44 7.55
C GLY A 67 -4.33 -4.28 6.34
N LEU A 68 -4.80 -3.45 5.39
CA LEU A 68 -4.02 -3.00 4.26
C LEU A 68 -3.18 -1.80 4.68
N SER A 69 -1.86 -1.91 4.54
CA SER A 69 -0.90 -0.89 4.95
C SER A 69 0.11 -0.58 3.85
N ILE A 70 0.73 0.60 3.95
CA ILE A 70 1.80 1.05 3.05
C ILE A 70 3.01 1.49 3.85
N HIS A 71 4.20 1.15 3.36
CA HIS A 71 5.48 1.39 4.00
C HIS A 71 6.49 2.00 3.01
N GLY A 72 7.23 3.01 3.45
CA GLY A 72 8.27 3.66 2.63
C GLY A 72 8.59 5.09 3.09
N PRO A 73 9.20 5.93 2.23
CA PRO A 73 9.55 7.31 2.58
C PRO A 73 8.32 8.14 2.99
N PRO A 74 8.39 8.95 4.07
CA PRO A 74 7.24 9.67 4.62
C PRO A 74 6.49 10.55 3.62
N GLU A 75 7.20 11.20 2.71
CA GLU A 75 6.58 12.06 1.69
C GLU A 75 5.77 11.22 0.71
N LEU A 76 6.30 10.08 0.27
CA LEU A 76 5.61 9.17 -0.64
C LEU A 76 4.42 8.49 0.04
N VAL A 77 4.60 7.98 1.26
CA VAL A 77 3.52 7.34 2.02
C VAL A 77 2.36 8.29 2.25
N ARG A 78 2.63 9.52 2.71
CA ARG A 78 1.58 10.54 2.93
C ARG A 78 0.91 10.98 1.64
N ARG A 79 1.66 11.05 0.53
CA ARG A 79 1.09 11.37 -0.80
C ARG A 79 0.09 10.29 -1.23
N VAL A 80 0.45 9.01 -1.11
CA VAL A 80 -0.43 7.88 -1.43
C VAL A 80 -1.64 7.86 -0.49
N GLU A 81 -1.42 7.95 0.82
CA GLU A 81 -2.49 7.98 1.83
C GLU A 81 -3.52 9.09 1.56
N SER A 82 -3.04 10.31 1.26
CA SER A 82 -3.90 11.46 0.98
C SER A 82 -4.77 11.26 -0.27
N GLN A 83 -4.20 10.72 -1.35
CA GLN A 83 -4.96 10.42 -2.57
C GLN A 83 -5.98 9.31 -2.33
N VAL A 84 -5.58 8.26 -1.60
CA VAL A 84 -6.46 7.16 -1.22
C VAL A 84 -7.67 7.67 -0.44
N LYS A 85 -7.43 8.49 0.60
CA LYS A 85 -8.49 9.10 1.42
C LYS A 85 -9.41 10.01 0.60
N THR A 86 -8.84 10.81 -0.29
CA THR A 86 -9.61 11.73 -1.16
C THR A 86 -10.54 10.96 -2.09
N LEU A 87 -10.05 9.91 -2.73
CA LEU A 87 -10.85 9.08 -3.64
C LEU A 87 -11.88 8.24 -2.89
N ALA A 88 -11.53 7.71 -1.71
CA ALA A 88 -12.45 6.95 -0.88
C ALA A 88 -13.63 7.81 -0.39
N ALA A 89 -13.37 9.07 -0.01
CA ALA A 89 -14.40 10.03 0.39
C ALA A 89 -15.25 10.55 -0.80
N SER A 90 -14.79 10.34 -2.03
CA SER A 90 -15.48 10.77 -3.25
C SER A 90 -16.37 9.69 -3.87
N LYS A 91 -16.36 8.46 -3.33
CA LYS A 91 -17.31 7.41 -3.71
C LYS A 91 -18.67 7.70 -3.04
N PRO A 92 -19.77 7.85 -3.81
CA PRO A 92 -21.12 8.05 -3.27
C PRO A 92 -21.68 6.78 -2.62
#